data_AF-A0A9W6LEJ3-F1
#
_entry.id   AF-A0A9W6LEJ3-F1
#
_cell.length_a   1.000
_cell.length_b   1.000
_cell.length_c   1.000
_cell.angle_alpha   90.00
_cell.angle_beta   90.00
_cell.angle_gamma   90.00
#
_symmetry.space_group_name_H-M   'P 1'
#
loop_
_entity.id
_entity.type
_entity.pdbx_description
1 polymer ?
#
loop_
_entity_poly.entity_id
_entity_poly.type
_entity_poly.pdbx_seq_one_letter_code
_entity_poly.pdbx_strand_id
1 'polypeptide(L)'
;MHCRNDFSDMPNRFPPRQAVSYSTFFLNVLTGRKSAAEARLFATDAGWRAFTRVRRRVPTRFRQVRVVRAEFPTKESAEIVAMVENGAAHQAMTLTFRATQHGWRLDHCDLIHANRRPRPMHRL
;
A
#
# COMPACT_ATOMS: atom_id res chain seq x y z
N MET A 1 16.62 -18.89 23.14
CA MET A 1 16.07 -17.97 22.13
C MET A 1 16.32 -16.54 22.60
N HIS A 2 17.37 -15.90 22.10
CA HIS A 2 17.69 -14.51 22.42
C HIS A 2 17.28 -13.63 21.24
N CYS A 3 16.17 -12.91 21.37
CA CYS A 3 15.82 -11.82 20.47
C CYS A 3 16.53 -10.55 20.96
N ARG A 4 17.72 -10.28 20.44
CA ARG A 4 18.46 -9.05 20.72
C ARG A 4 17.95 -7.97 19.76
N ASN A 5 17.23 -7.00 20.30
CA ASN A 5 16.83 -5.77 19.62
C ASN A 5 18.03 -4.81 19.57
N ASP A 6 18.94 -5.03 18.63
CA ASP A 6 20.03 -4.09 18.37
C ASP A 6 19.53 -2.99 17.41
N PHE A 7 19.01 -1.90 17.99
CA PHE A 7 18.55 -0.69 17.28
C PHE A 7 19.63 0.38 17.15
N SER A 8 20.89 -0.02 17.01
CA SER A 8 22.02 0.92 17.03
C SER A 8 23.14 0.45 16.14
N ASP A 9 23.02 0.73 14.84
CA ASP A 9 24.12 1.27 14.01
C ASP A 9 23.60 1.56 12.58
N MET A 10 23.62 2.84 12.18
CA MET A 10 23.20 3.28 10.85
C MET A 10 24.31 3.05 9.80
N PRO A 11 23.98 2.38 8.69
CA PRO A 11 23.72 3.15 7.46
C PRO A 11 22.45 2.70 6.72
N ASN A 12 21.48 2.11 7.45
CA ASN A 12 20.21 1.63 6.90
C ASN A 12 19.06 1.90 7.88
N ARG A 13 18.81 3.19 8.17
CA ARG A 13 17.96 3.68 9.29
C ARG A 13 16.61 2.99 9.41
N PHE A 14 16.04 2.52 8.31
CA PHE A 14 14.83 1.69 8.31
C PHE A 14 14.91 0.61 7.24
N PRO A 15 14.84 -0.68 7.59
CA PRO A 15 15.02 -1.74 6.61
C PRO A 15 13.93 -1.70 5.54
N PRO A 16 14.25 -1.93 4.26
CA PRO A 16 13.30 -2.05 3.14
C PRO A 16 12.07 -2.93 3.46
N ARG A 17 12.28 -3.97 4.28
CA ARG A 17 11.23 -4.89 4.75
C ARG A 17 10.11 -4.17 5.51
N GLN A 18 10.39 -3.07 6.21
CA GLN A 18 9.38 -2.31 6.94
C GLN A 18 8.38 -1.63 5.99
N ALA A 19 8.82 -1.12 4.83
CA ALA A 19 7.92 -0.56 3.82
C ALA A 19 6.94 -1.62 3.27
N VAL A 20 7.42 -2.86 3.05
CA VAL A 20 6.59 -3.99 2.62
C VAL A 20 5.60 -4.42 3.71
N SER A 21 6.02 -4.39 4.99
CA SER A 21 5.11 -4.63 6.11
C SER A 21 4.02 -3.55 6.20
N TYR A 22 4.38 -2.27 6.01
CA TYR A 22 3.43 -1.17 6.02
C TYR A 22 2.48 -1.22 4.82
N SER A 23 2.95 -1.57 3.62
CA SER A 23 2.04 -1.76 2.48
C SER A 23 0.99 -2.83 2.78
N THR A 24 1.41 -3.95 3.37
CA THR A 24 0.50 -5.03 3.80
C THR A 24 -0.51 -4.53 4.83
N PHE A 25 -0.09 -3.66 5.76
CA PHE A 25 -0.98 -3.03 6.73
C PHE A 25 -2.05 -2.16 6.04
N PHE A 26 -1.64 -1.24 5.15
CA PHE A 26 -2.57 -0.40 4.39
C PHE A 26 -3.54 -1.23 3.53
N LEU A 27 -3.06 -2.28 2.87
CA LEU A 27 -3.91 -3.21 2.11
C LEU A 27 -4.93 -3.92 3.02
N ASN A 28 -4.53 -4.33 4.22
CA ASN A 28 -5.45 -4.94 5.19
C ASN A 28 -6.49 -3.94 5.75
N VAL A 29 -6.22 -2.65 5.74
CA VAL A 29 -7.25 -1.63 6.02
C VAL A 29 -8.28 -1.59 4.89
N LEU A 30 -7.87 -1.75 3.63
CA LEU A 30 -8.78 -1.79 2.48
C LEU A 30 -9.64 -3.06 2.42
N THR A 31 -9.16 -4.17 2.99
CA THR A 31 -9.97 -5.40 3.18
C THR A 31 -10.86 -5.34 4.43
N GLY A 32 -10.70 -4.33 5.29
CA GLY A 32 -11.40 -4.19 6.56
C GLY A 32 -10.88 -5.08 7.69
N ARG A 33 -9.69 -5.68 7.54
CA ARG A 33 -9.01 -6.50 8.56
C ARG A 33 -8.25 -5.65 9.60
N LYS A 34 -8.00 -4.37 9.31
CA LYS A 34 -7.29 -3.42 10.17
C LYS A 34 -8.01 -2.08 10.24
N SER A 35 -7.79 -1.33 11.33
CA SER A 35 -8.41 -0.02 11.52
C SER A 35 -7.73 1.05 10.66
N ALA A 36 -8.53 1.99 10.15
CA ALA A 36 -7.98 3.13 9.42
C ALA A 36 -7.36 4.19 10.34
N ALA A 37 -7.74 4.25 11.63
CA ALA A 37 -7.23 5.22 12.57
C ALA A 37 -5.71 5.04 12.79
N GLU A 38 -5.27 3.78 12.97
CA GLU A 38 -3.86 3.43 13.14
C GLU A 38 -3.03 3.69 11.87
N ALA A 39 -3.65 3.53 10.70
CA ALA A 39 -2.98 3.74 9.41
C ALA A 39 -2.50 5.18 9.21
N ARG A 40 -3.16 6.16 9.83
CA ARG A 40 -2.74 7.57 9.75
C ARG A 40 -1.35 7.79 10.31
N LEU A 41 -0.94 7.03 11.34
CA LEU A 41 0.38 7.15 11.96
C LEU A 41 1.52 6.70 11.02
N PHE A 42 1.20 5.88 10.02
CA PHE A 42 2.14 5.33 9.04
C PHE A 42 2.08 6.05 7.68
N ALA A 43 1.45 7.21 7.59
CA ALA A 43 1.34 8.02 6.38
C ALA A 43 1.85 9.44 6.59
N THR A 44 2.34 10.08 5.53
CA THR A 44 2.42 11.54 5.46
C THR A 44 1.02 12.12 5.27
N ASP A 45 0.83 13.41 5.48
CA ASP A 45 -0.48 14.04 5.21
C ASP A 45 -0.91 13.87 3.75
N ALA A 46 0.03 13.95 2.81
CA ALA A 46 -0.22 13.72 1.38
C ALA A 46 -0.64 12.27 1.12
N GLY A 47 0.10 11.31 1.67
CA GLY A 47 -0.20 9.88 1.54
C GLY A 47 -1.54 9.51 2.18
N TRP A 48 -1.87 10.10 3.33
CA TRP A 48 -3.15 9.88 3.99
C TRP A 48 -4.33 10.40 3.17
N ARG A 49 -4.19 11.58 2.56
CA ARG A 49 -5.20 12.13 1.64
C ARG A 49 -5.38 11.21 0.42
N ALA A 50 -4.29 10.73 -0.18
CA ALA A 50 -4.34 9.79 -1.30
C ALA A 50 -5.04 8.48 -0.92
N PHE A 51 -4.67 7.90 0.21
CA PHE A 51 -5.26 6.67 0.73
C PHE A 51 -6.75 6.82 1.03
N THR A 52 -7.15 7.94 1.63
CA THR A 52 -8.56 8.23 1.89
C THR A 52 -9.37 8.36 0.60
N ARG A 53 -8.80 8.95 -0.46
CA ARG A 53 -9.46 9.00 -1.79
C ARG A 53 -9.66 7.60 -2.37
N VAL A 54 -8.63 6.73 -2.31
CA VAL A 54 -8.75 5.34 -2.76
C VAL A 54 -9.84 4.62 -1.96
N ARG A 55 -9.85 4.73 -0.63
CA ARG A 55 -10.89 4.13 0.23
C ARG A 55 -12.31 4.54 -0.15
N ARG A 56 -12.52 5.80 -0.52
CA ARG A 56 -13.85 6.29 -0.96
C ARG A 56 -14.25 5.77 -2.34
N ARG A 57 -13.27 5.50 -3.22
CA ARG A 57 -13.50 4.97 -4.59
C ARG A 57 -13.68 3.47 -4.63
N VAL A 58 -13.39 2.75 -3.55
CA VAL A 58 -13.51 1.30 -3.43
C VAL A 58 -14.83 1.01 -2.69
N PRO A 59 -15.97 0.89 -3.40
CA PRO A 59 -17.30 0.78 -2.79
C PRO A 59 -17.49 -0.54 -2.03
N THR A 60 -16.69 -1.57 -2.36
CA THR A 60 -16.71 -2.87 -1.71
C THR A 60 -15.31 -3.22 -1.22
N ARG A 61 -15.22 -3.81 -0.02
CA ARG A 61 -13.93 -4.25 0.54
C ARG A 61 -13.23 -5.21 -0.44
N PHE A 62 -11.92 -5.08 -0.57
CA PHE A 62 -11.15 -6.08 -1.31
C PHE A 62 -11.21 -7.42 -0.57
N ARG A 63 -11.47 -8.49 -1.31
CA ARG A 63 -11.45 -9.88 -0.83
C ARG A 63 -10.03 -10.40 -0.73
N GLN A 64 -9.21 -10.05 -1.72
CA GLN A 64 -7.81 -10.48 -1.81
C GLN A 64 -6.91 -9.29 -2.12
N VAL A 65 -5.75 -9.30 -1.48
CA VAL A 65 -4.69 -8.32 -1.68
C VAL A 65 -3.36 -9.07 -1.65
N ARG A 66 -2.48 -8.77 -2.60
CA ARG A 66 -1.16 -9.41 -2.70
C ARG A 66 -0.14 -8.42 -3.20
N VAL A 67 0.96 -8.25 -2.47
CA VAL A 67 2.13 -7.52 -2.99
C VAL A 67 2.76 -8.36 -4.08
N VAL A 68 2.93 -7.78 -5.28
CA VAL A 68 3.53 -8.46 -6.44
C VAL A 68 4.92 -7.95 -6.75
N ARG A 69 5.22 -6.69 -6.43
CA ARG A 69 6.52 -6.08 -6.67
C ARG A 69 6.82 -5.05 -5.59
N ALA A 70 8.09 -5.00 -5.21
CA ALA A 70 8.62 -3.96 -4.34
C ALA A 70 9.98 -3.53 -4.89
N GLU A 71 10.14 -2.23 -5.13
CA GLU A 71 11.35 -1.60 -5.58
C GLU A 71 11.79 -0.54 -4.57
N PHE A 72 13.10 -0.31 -4.52
CA PHE A 72 13.70 0.68 -3.64
C PHE A 72 14.62 1.56 -4.50
N PRO A 73 14.04 2.48 -5.30
CA PRO A 73 14.81 3.29 -6.26
C PRO A 73 15.91 4.10 -5.56
N THR A 74 15.68 4.49 -4.31
CA THR A 74 16.66 5.14 -3.45
C THR A 74 16.62 4.54 -2.05
N LYS A 75 17.58 4.88 -1.19
CA LYS A 75 17.55 4.50 0.24
C LYS A 75 16.37 5.13 1.00
N GLU A 76 15.73 6.15 0.43
CA GLU A 76 14.68 6.93 1.07
C GLU A 76 13.31 6.73 0.40
N SER A 77 13.22 5.96 -0.68
CA SER A 77 11.99 5.72 -1.40
C SER A 77 11.76 4.23 -1.63
N ALA A 78 10.50 3.82 -1.50
CA ALA A 78 10.07 2.48 -1.86
C ALA A 78 8.80 2.56 -2.69
N GLU A 79 8.73 1.77 -3.74
CA GLU A 79 7.61 1.69 -4.65
C GLU A 79 7.08 0.26 -4.62
N ILE A 80 5.82 0.10 -4.26
CA ILE A 80 5.19 -1.19 -4.05
C ILE A 80 3.99 -1.30 -4.97
N VAL A 81 3.95 -2.37 -5.73
CA VAL A 81 2.79 -2.74 -6.54
C VAL A 81 2.10 -3.91 -5.88
N ALA A 82 0.79 -3.77 -5.66
CA ALA A 82 -0.07 -4.80 -5.14
C ALA A 82 -1.21 -5.08 -6.11
N MET A 83 -1.59 -6.35 -6.21
CA MET A 83 -2.85 -6.74 -6.84
C MET A 83 -3.95 -6.75 -5.79
N VAL A 84 -5.10 -6.18 -6.14
CA VAL A 84 -6.28 -6.09 -5.28
C VAL A 84 -7.52 -6.56 -6.03
N GLU A 85 -8.37 -7.32 -5.33
CA GLU A 85 -9.50 -7.99 -5.93
C GLU A 85 -10.75 -7.81 -5.08
N ASN A 86 -11.87 -7.40 -5.68
CA ASN A 86 -13.16 -7.24 -4.98
C ASN A 86 -14.23 -8.24 -5.47
N GLY A 87 -13.82 -9.29 -6.17
CA GLY A 87 -14.71 -10.30 -6.77
C GLY A 87 -15.32 -9.89 -8.12
N ALA A 88 -15.35 -8.59 -8.45
CA ALA A 88 -15.83 -8.09 -9.74
C ALA A 88 -14.69 -7.58 -10.63
N ALA A 89 -13.58 -7.14 -10.04
CA ALA A 89 -12.41 -6.62 -10.74
C ALA A 89 -11.11 -7.08 -10.07
N HIS A 90 -10.09 -7.26 -10.91
CA HIS A 90 -8.68 -7.38 -10.53
C HIS A 90 -7.98 -6.10 -10.92
N GLN A 91 -7.39 -5.41 -9.95
CA GLN A 91 -6.77 -4.10 -10.17
C GLN A 91 -5.38 -4.08 -9.58
N ALA A 92 -4.52 -3.23 -10.13
CA ALA A 92 -3.21 -2.96 -9.53
C ALA A 92 -3.33 -1.71 -8.65
N MET A 93 -2.67 -1.72 -7.51
CA MET A 93 -2.54 -0.58 -6.62
C MET A 93 -1.06 -0.27 -6.44
N THR A 94 -0.69 0.99 -6.57
CA THR A 94 0.65 1.48 -6.25
C THR A 94 0.67 2.09 -4.86
N LEU A 95 1.74 1.85 -4.12
CA LEU A 95 2.02 2.48 -2.85
C LEU A 95 3.45 2.97 -2.87
N THR A 96 3.63 4.28 -2.71
CA THR A 96 4.93 4.91 -2.60
C THR A 96 5.17 5.27 -1.15
N PHE A 97 6.29 4.81 -0.61
CA PHE A 97 6.73 5.13 0.74
C PHE A 97 7.98 6.00 0.69
N ARG A 98 8.10 6.87 1.68
CA ARG A 98 9.31 7.67 1.94
C ARG A 98 9.85 7.36 3.33
N ALA A 99 11.17 7.25 3.45
CA ALA A 99 11.82 7.21 4.75
C ALA A 99 11.75 8.59 5.40
N THR A 100 11.34 8.65 6.66
CA THR A 100 11.34 9.87 7.48
C THR A 100 12.20 9.65 8.70
N GLN A 101 12.46 10.69 9.50
CA GLN A 101 13.15 10.53 10.78
C GLN A 101 12.46 9.55 11.77
N HIS A 102 11.16 9.27 11.56
CA HIS A 102 10.35 8.38 12.38
C HIS A 102 9.99 7.04 11.70
N GLY A 103 10.64 6.72 10.57
CA GLY A 103 10.41 5.50 9.82
C GLY A 103 9.80 5.70 8.45
N TRP A 104 9.53 4.60 7.75
CA TRP A 104 8.81 4.64 6.48
C TRP A 104 7.40 5.21 6.67
N ARG A 105 6.98 6.08 5.75
CA ARG A 105 5.63 6.65 5.72
C ARG A 105 5.08 6.53 4.32
N LEU A 106 3.82 6.14 4.21
CA LEU A 106 3.08 6.19 2.94
C LEU A 106 3.03 7.64 2.49
N ASP A 107 3.59 7.92 1.32
CA ASP A 107 3.63 9.26 0.73
C ASP A 107 2.62 9.42 -0.40
N HIS A 108 2.36 8.34 -1.13
CA HIS A 108 1.35 8.30 -2.18
C HIS A 108 0.77 6.90 -2.35
N CYS A 109 -0.45 6.83 -2.87
CA CYS A 109 -1.00 5.58 -3.41
C CYS A 109 -2.10 5.88 -4.41
N ASP A 110 -2.26 4.97 -5.37
CA ASP A 110 -3.36 5.04 -6.31
C ASP A 110 -3.79 3.64 -6.78
N LEU A 111 -5.02 3.56 -7.28
CA LEU A 111 -5.62 2.34 -7.82
C LEU A 111 -5.64 2.43 -9.34
N ILE A 112 -4.76 1.69 -10.00
CA ILE A 112 -4.71 1.57 -11.44
C ILE A 112 -5.84 0.65 -11.88
N HIS A 113 -6.83 1.21 -12.57
CA HIS A 113 -7.91 0.44 -13.14
C HIS A 113 -7.38 -0.44 -14.28
N ALA A 114 -7.28 -1.74 -14.06
CA ALA A 114 -7.18 -2.68 -15.16
C ALA A 114 -8.51 -2.63 -15.92
N ASN A 115 -8.48 -2.01 -17.09
CA ASN A 115 -9.48 -2.07 -18.17
C ASN A 115 -10.88 -2.52 -17.71
N ARG A 116 -11.79 -1.55 -17.55
CA ARG A 116 -13.21 -1.84 -17.81
C ARG A 116 -13.24 -2.45 -19.22
N ARG A 117 -13.36 -3.78 -19.34
CA ARG A 117 -13.68 -4.38 -20.63
C ARG A 117 -14.93 -3.65 -21.11
N PRO A 118 -14.91 -2.99 -22.29
CA PRO A 118 -16.15 -2.57 -22.91
C PRO A 118 -17.02 -3.82 -22.97
N ARG A 119 -18.20 -3.79 -22.34
CA ARG A 119 -19.18 -4.85 -22.61
C ARG A 119 -19.32 -4.89 -24.12
N PRO A 120 -19.16 -6.04 -24.79
CA PRO A 120 -19.54 -6.11 -26.19
C PRO A 120 -21.03 -5.77 -26.21
N MET A 121 -21.37 -4.59 -26.72
CA MET A 121 -22.74 -4.29 -27.07
C MET A 121 -23.12 -5.35 -28.10
N HIS A 122 -23.98 -6.28 -27.70
CA HIS A 122 -24.77 -7.07 -28.62
C HIS A 122 -25.49 -6.06 -29.53
N ARG A 123 -24.95 -5.86 -30.74
CA ARG A 123 -25.74 -5.35 -31.85
C ARG A 123 -26.67 -6.49 -32.24
N LEU A 124 -27.94 -6.34 -31.89
CA LEU A 124 -29.05 -6.96 -32.60
C LEU A 124 -29.12 -6.38 -34.01
#